data_AF-A0A6J4UUC8-F1
#
_entry.id   AF-A0A6J4UUC8-F1
#
_cell.length_a   1.000
_cell.length_b   1.000
_cell.length_c   1.000
_cell.angle_alpha   90.00
_cell.angle_beta   90.00
_cell.angle_gamma   90.00
#
_symmetry.space_group_name_H-M   'P 1'
#
loop_
_entity.id
_entity.type
_entity.pdbx_description
1 polymer ?
#
loop_
_entity_poly.entity_id
_entity_poly.type
_entity_poly.pdbx_seq_one_letter_code
_entity_poly.pdbx_strand_id
1 'polypeptide(L)'
;MDLKGVRIMGSFVRRFAAIFGLVGALTLGPSAPALAGGWAVVTLDALPDGPRAGQTLHLGFMVRQHGVTPTNLDGFGGQKPFLSARNKETGETIKATARQEGPVGHFVVDVTFPAAGAWEWEITPAPFPTVTKLGTLTVLPPLAAPGRSASAGTPALANVRKSAPAILRATGGALLLVALALVLMGGRGAPAPARRLRPVRPR
;
A
#
# COMPACT_ATOMS: atom_id res chain seq x y z
N MET A 1 37.21 38.13 76.63
CA MET A 1 37.50 37.90 75.19
C MET A 1 36.53 36.85 74.70
N ASP A 2 35.56 37.29 73.90
CA ASP A 2 34.35 36.56 73.52
C ASP A 2 34.61 35.66 72.28
N LEU A 3 34.48 34.34 72.44
CA LEU A 3 34.70 33.33 71.40
C LEU A 3 33.47 33.07 70.52
N LYS A 4 32.41 33.90 70.59
CA LYS A 4 31.19 33.71 69.80
C LYS A 4 31.32 34.10 68.31
N GLY A 5 32.36 34.84 67.92
CA GLY A 5 32.50 35.38 66.56
C GLY A 5 32.87 34.37 65.44
N VAL A 6 33.52 33.24 65.77
CA VAL A 6 34.09 32.34 64.75
C VAL A 6 33.08 31.29 64.24
N ARG A 7 32.09 30.89 65.05
CA ARG A 7 31.11 29.86 64.68
C ARG A 7 30.03 30.33 63.69
N ILE A 8 29.80 31.64 63.57
CA ILE A 8 28.73 32.21 62.73
C ILE A 8 29.20 32.32 61.26
N MET A 9 30.48 32.59 61.02
CA MET A 9 31.04 32.83 59.68
C MET A 9 31.05 31.55 58.80
N GLY A 10 31.38 30.39 59.38
CA GLY A 10 31.43 29.11 58.64
C GLY A 10 30.06 28.57 58.23
N SER A 11 29.00 28.92 58.98
CA SER A 11 27.62 28.56 58.65
C SER A 11 27.08 29.36 57.47
N PHE A 12 27.42 30.66 57.39
CA PHE A 12 27.05 31.50 56.27
C PHE A 12 27.74 31.09 54.97
N VAL A 13 29.04 30.82 54.99
CA VAL A 13 29.79 30.37 53.79
C VAL A 13 29.34 28.99 53.31
N ARG A 14 29.04 28.05 54.23
CA ARG A 14 28.49 26.73 53.85
C ARG A 14 27.05 26.82 53.32
N ARG A 15 26.23 27.73 53.86
CA ARG A 15 24.86 27.98 53.35
C ARG A 15 24.87 28.67 51.99
N PHE A 16 25.74 29.66 51.79
CA PHE A 16 25.93 30.29 50.48
C PHE A 16 26.50 29.31 49.45
N ALA A 17 27.49 28.48 49.80
CA ALA A 17 28.02 27.46 48.91
C ALA A 17 26.97 26.37 48.57
N ALA A 18 26.13 25.98 49.53
CA ALA A 18 25.03 25.04 49.29
C ALA A 18 23.94 25.63 48.40
N ILE A 19 23.61 26.92 48.57
CA ILE A 19 22.64 27.62 47.71
C ILE A 19 23.20 27.81 46.30
N PHE A 20 24.46 28.21 46.15
CA PHE A 20 25.12 28.31 44.84
C PHE A 20 25.27 26.94 44.16
N GLY A 21 25.56 25.88 44.91
CA GLY A 21 25.59 24.50 44.39
C GLY A 21 24.21 24.00 43.95
N LEU A 22 23.14 24.33 44.68
CA LEU A 22 21.77 23.97 44.34
C LEU A 22 21.25 24.78 43.14
N VAL A 23 21.56 26.07 43.04
CA VAL A 23 21.21 26.93 41.89
C VAL A 23 22.00 26.51 40.65
N GLY A 24 23.28 26.15 40.79
CA GLY A 24 24.09 25.61 39.70
C GLY A 24 23.61 24.24 39.22
N ALA A 25 23.16 23.36 40.10
CA ALA A 25 22.56 22.07 39.73
C ALA A 25 21.19 22.22 39.05
N LEU A 26 20.45 23.30 39.34
CA LEU A 26 19.13 23.57 38.77
C LEU A 26 19.18 24.22 37.37
N THR A 27 20.34 24.74 36.95
CA THR A 27 20.54 25.33 35.61
C THR A 27 21.11 24.37 34.57
N LEU A 28 21.50 23.14 34.96
CA LEU A 28 21.69 22.02 34.02
C LEU A 28 20.31 21.50 33.56
N GLY A 29 19.53 22.38 32.94
CA GLY A 29 18.38 21.94 32.16
C GLY A 29 18.86 21.07 30.99
N PRO A 30 18.06 20.11 30.53
CA PRO A 30 18.38 19.37 29.31
C PRO A 30 18.63 20.38 28.20
N SER A 31 19.84 20.39 27.65
CA SER A 31 20.13 21.10 26.41
C SER A 31 19.19 20.51 25.37
N ALA A 32 18.10 21.23 25.07
CA ALA A 32 17.26 20.89 23.94
C ALA A 32 18.21 20.82 22.73
N PRO A 33 18.22 19.71 21.97
CA PRO A 33 19.03 19.65 20.76
C PRO A 33 18.67 20.89 19.96
N ALA A 34 19.67 21.71 19.62
CA ALA A 34 19.47 22.80 18.70
C ALA A 34 18.92 22.14 17.43
N LEU A 35 17.62 22.28 17.21
CA LEU A 35 16.95 22.00 15.96
C LEU A 35 17.49 23.05 14.99
N ALA A 36 18.74 22.90 14.56
CA ALA A 36 19.17 23.37 13.27
C ALA A 36 18.30 22.58 12.29
N GLY A 37 17.07 23.07 12.10
CA GLY A 37 16.07 22.46 11.26
C GLY A 37 16.68 22.32 9.89
N GLY A 38 17.13 21.10 9.56
CA GLY A 38 17.67 20.80 8.26
C GLY A 38 16.60 21.15 7.26
N TRP A 39 16.92 21.95 6.26
CA TRP A 39 16.07 22.10 5.10
C TRP A 39 16.64 21.26 3.98
N ALA A 40 15.76 20.79 3.10
CA ALA A 40 16.17 20.11 1.89
C ALA A 40 15.50 20.73 0.67
N VAL A 41 16.25 20.79 -0.41
CA VAL A 41 15.73 21.18 -1.73
C VAL A 41 15.57 19.92 -2.55
N VAL A 42 14.43 19.85 -3.24
CA VAL A 42 14.15 18.84 -4.25
C VAL A 42 14.42 19.43 -5.62
N THR A 43 15.10 18.68 -6.48
CA THR A 43 15.31 19.02 -7.89
C THR A 43 14.88 17.85 -8.74
N LEU A 44 13.93 18.05 -9.64
CA LEU A 44 13.53 17.02 -10.59
C LEU A 44 14.65 16.75 -11.60
N ASP A 45 14.79 15.51 -12.05
CA ASP A 45 15.73 15.19 -13.13
C ASP A 45 15.27 15.79 -14.45
N ALA A 46 13.96 15.72 -14.69
CA ALA A 46 13.28 16.33 -15.83
C ALA A 46 11.83 16.68 -15.45
N LEU A 47 11.29 17.69 -16.13
CA LEU A 47 9.85 17.95 -16.08
C LEU A 47 9.11 16.88 -16.87
N PRO A 48 7.97 16.36 -16.38
CA PRO A 48 7.18 15.38 -17.11
C PRO A 48 6.57 16.00 -18.37
N ASP A 49 6.68 15.29 -19.49
CA ASP A 49 6.11 15.71 -20.76
C ASP A 49 4.75 15.03 -20.99
N GLY A 50 3.67 15.82 -20.92
CA GLY A 50 2.31 15.39 -21.25
C GLY A 50 1.81 14.12 -20.51
N PRO A 51 1.85 14.06 -19.17
CA PRO A 51 1.32 12.90 -18.44
C PRO A 51 -0.18 12.73 -18.71
N ARG A 52 -0.64 11.47 -18.79
CA ARG A 52 -2.05 11.15 -19.07
C ARG A 52 -2.72 10.50 -17.88
N ALA A 53 -4.01 10.79 -17.72
CA ALA A 53 -4.81 10.15 -16.70
C ALA A 53 -4.86 8.62 -16.90
N GLY A 54 -4.77 7.87 -15.81
CA GLY A 54 -4.71 6.41 -15.80
C GLY A 54 -3.35 5.81 -16.19
N GLN A 55 -2.37 6.62 -16.62
CA GLN A 55 -1.00 6.16 -16.88
C GLN A 55 -0.10 6.47 -15.67
N THR A 56 0.81 5.55 -15.38
CA THR A 56 1.85 5.76 -14.36
C THR A 56 2.90 6.73 -14.89
N LEU A 57 3.07 7.83 -14.19
CA LEU A 57 4.19 8.74 -14.33
C LEU A 57 5.34 8.24 -13.44
N HIS A 58 6.46 7.93 -14.07
CA HIS A 58 7.74 7.67 -13.40
C HIS A 58 8.53 8.97 -13.29
N LEU A 59 8.88 9.38 -12.07
CA LEU A 59 9.54 10.65 -11.82
C LEU A 59 10.76 10.46 -10.90
N GLY A 60 11.94 10.82 -11.41
CA GLY A 60 13.18 10.89 -10.65
C GLY A 60 13.48 12.30 -10.13
N PHE A 61 14.11 12.38 -8.96
CA PHE A 61 14.52 13.63 -8.34
C PHE A 61 15.65 13.46 -7.33
N MET A 62 16.37 14.54 -7.11
CA MET A 62 17.43 14.67 -6.12
C MET A 62 16.97 15.47 -4.90
N VAL A 63 17.31 14.96 -3.71
CA VAL A 63 17.15 15.63 -2.41
C VAL A 63 18.52 16.09 -1.93
N ARG A 64 18.66 17.40 -1.67
CA ARG A 64 19.91 18.00 -1.15
C ARG A 64 19.67 18.78 0.14
N GLN A 65 20.37 18.39 1.21
CA GLN A 65 20.42 19.17 2.44
C GLN A 65 21.12 20.49 2.21
N HIS A 66 20.50 21.56 2.69
CA HIS A 66 20.98 22.92 2.49
C HIS A 66 21.25 23.24 1.00
N GLY A 67 20.57 22.54 0.08
CA GLY A 67 20.67 22.73 -1.36
C GLY A 67 21.96 22.19 -2.00
N VAL A 68 22.90 21.69 -1.21
CA VAL A 68 24.23 21.30 -1.69
C VAL A 68 24.46 19.80 -1.54
N THR A 69 24.35 19.28 -0.31
CA THR A 69 24.76 17.91 0.00
C THR A 69 23.65 16.92 -0.35
N PRO A 70 23.87 15.97 -1.28
CA PRO A 70 22.90 14.90 -1.52
C PRO A 70 22.71 14.04 -0.27
N THR A 71 21.45 13.71 0.06
CA THR A 71 21.14 13.07 1.34
C THR A 71 20.12 11.94 1.21
N ASN A 72 20.50 10.75 1.67
CA ASN A 72 19.57 9.64 1.89
C ASN A 72 18.76 9.86 3.17
N LEU A 73 17.53 9.37 3.19
CA LEU A 73 16.58 9.67 4.26
C LEU A 73 16.42 8.50 5.26
N ASP A 74 16.98 7.33 4.96
CA ASP A 74 16.91 6.14 5.83
C ASP A 74 17.50 6.41 7.24
N GLY A 75 18.55 7.22 7.33
CA GLY A 75 19.17 7.64 8.59
C GLY A 75 18.37 8.66 9.41
N PHE A 76 17.26 9.18 8.86
CA PHE A 76 16.45 10.24 9.46
C PHE A 76 15.09 9.70 9.95
N GLY A 77 15.11 8.58 10.67
CA GLY A 77 13.90 7.97 11.23
C GLY A 77 13.04 7.20 10.21
N GLY A 78 13.63 6.80 9.08
CA GLY A 78 12.98 5.94 8.08
C GLY A 78 11.82 6.59 7.32
N GLN A 79 11.63 7.91 7.45
CA GLN A 79 10.63 8.63 6.66
C GLN A 79 11.08 8.74 5.21
N LYS A 80 10.13 8.54 4.29
CA LYS A 80 10.38 8.58 2.86
C LYS A 80 9.86 9.88 2.27
N PRO A 81 10.52 10.42 1.24
CA PRO A 81 9.97 11.54 0.51
C PRO A 81 8.67 11.12 -0.17
N PHE A 82 7.76 12.06 -0.39
CA PHE A 82 6.51 11.77 -1.09
C PHE A 82 6.09 12.94 -1.96
N LEU A 83 5.40 12.60 -3.04
CA LEU A 83 4.69 13.54 -3.90
C LEU A 83 3.25 13.67 -3.39
N SER A 84 2.76 14.90 -3.31
CA SER A 84 1.34 15.22 -3.14
C SER A 84 0.87 16.05 -4.33
N ALA A 85 -0.37 15.81 -4.77
CA ALA A 85 -1.01 16.65 -5.76
C ALA A 85 -2.50 16.84 -5.47
N ARG A 86 -3.05 17.96 -5.92
CA ARG A 86 -4.45 18.34 -5.81
C ARG A 86 -4.98 18.87 -7.14
N ASN A 87 -6.07 18.29 -7.62
CA ASN A 87 -6.78 18.79 -8.79
C ASN A 87 -7.43 20.14 -8.47
N LYS A 88 -7.18 21.15 -9.29
CA LYS A 88 -7.66 22.53 -9.05
C LYS A 88 -9.17 22.69 -9.24
N GLU A 89 -9.78 21.84 -10.06
CA GLU A 89 -11.19 21.91 -10.39
C GLU A 89 -12.03 21.03 -9.45
N THR A 90 -11.64 19.77 -9.28
CA THR A 90 -12.42 18.80 -8.48
C THR A 90 -12.02 18.78 -7.01
N GLY A 91 -10.83 19.30 -6.68
CA GLY A 91 -10.26 19.19 -5.34
C GLY A 91 -9.72 17.80 -4.98
N GLU A 92 -9.78 16.84 -5.90
CA GLU A 92 -9.24 15.49 -5.72
C GLU A 92 -7.76 15.52 -5.35
N THR A 93 -7.33 14.70 -4.39
CA THR A 93 -5.94 14.66 -3.94
C THR A 93 -5.33 13.28 -4.14
N ILE A 94 -4.03 13.27 -4.43
CA ILE A 94 -3.24 12.04 -4.50
C ILE A 94 -1.95 12.20 -3.69
N LYS A 95 -1.43 11.06 -3.21
CA LYS A 95 -0.16 10.98 -2.50
C LYS A 95 0.58 9.72 -2.95
N ALA A 96 1.86 9.87 -3.30
CA ALA A 96 2.71 8.76 -3.73
C ALA A 96 4.06 8.82 -2.99
N THR A 97 4.42 7.73 -2.33
CA THR A 97 5.68 7.62 -1.58
C THR A 97 6.81 7.27 -2.53
N ALA A 98 7.89 8.03 -2.48
CA ALA A 98 9.10 7.78 -3.25
C ALA A 98 9.98 6.72 -2.59
N ARG A 99 10.87 6.13 -3.37
CA ARG A 99 11.89 5.19 -2.91
C ARG A 99 13.27 5.69 -3.29
N GLN A 100 14.25 5.38 -2.45
CA GLN A 100 15.66 5.52 -2.78
C GLN A 100 15.97 4.65 -4.00
N GLU A 101 16.54 5.23 -5.04
CA GLU A 101 17.02 4.50 -6.22
C GLU A 101 18.18 5.26 -6.83
N GLY A 102 19.25 4.60 -7.26
CA GLY A 102 20.42 5.29 -7.81
C GLY A 102 21.36 5.90 -6.75
N PRO A 103 22.08 7.00 -7.09
CA PRO A 103 23.06 7.63 -6.20
C PRO A 103 22.47 8.16 -4.88
N VAL A 104 23.35 8.53 -3.94
CA VAL A 104 22.96 9.17 -2.69
C VAL A 104 22.14 10.44 -2.98
N GLY A 105 21.01 10.59 -2.29
CA GLY A 105 20.05 11.67 -2.46
C GLY A 105 19.11 11.50 -3.65
N HIS A 106 19.27 10.49 -4.49
CA HIS A 106 18.36 10.24 -5.61
C HIS A 106 17.19 9.35 -5.19
N PHE A 107 16.00 9.75 -5.62
CA PHE A 107 14.75 9.08 -5.35
C PHE A 107 13.88 9.03 -6.60
N VAL A 108 13.02 8.02 -6.66
CA VAL A 108 12.01 7.90 -7.70
C VAL A 108 10.63 7.70 -7.08
N VAL A 109 9.61 8.25 -7.73
CA VAL A 109 8.21 8.07 -7.38
C VAL A 109 7.43 7.64 -8.62
N ASP A 110 6.60 6.61 -8.44
CA ASP A 110 5.61 6.19 -9.42
C ASP A 110 4.25 6.70 -8.97
N VAL A 111 3.60 7.51 -9.79
CA VAL A 111 2.30 8.12 -9.47
C VAL A 111 1.36 7.99 -10.66
N THR A 112 0.11 7.62 -10.40
CA THR A 112 -0.93 7.59 -11.43
C THR A 112 -1.97 8.65 -11.11
N PHE A 113 -2.17 9.59 -12.03
CA PHE A 113 -3.22 10.60 -11.91
C PHE A 113 -4.54 9.99 -12.39
N PRO A 114 -5.62 9.99 -11.59
CA PRO A 114 -6.88 9.32 -11.94
C PRO A 114 -7.69 10.10 -12.98
N ALA A 115 -7.56 11.42 -13.02
CA ALA A 115 -8.32 12.31 -13.88
C ALA A 115 -7.43 13.32 -14.62
N ALA A 116 -7.88 13.70 -15.81
CA ALA A 116 -7.29 14.79 -16.56
C ALA A 116 -7.58 16.15 -15.89
N GLY A 117 -6.79 17.16 -16.23
CA GLY A 117 -6.98 18.53 -15.74
C GLY A 117 -5.71 19.14 -15.17
N ALA A 118 -5.87 20.27 -14.49
CA ALA A 118 -4.79 21.01 -13.85
C ALA A 118 -4.60 20.54 -12.40
N TRP A 119 -3.38 20.10 -12.08
CA TRP A 119 -3.00 19.63 -10.76
C TRP A 119 -1.94 20.53 -10.14
N GLU A 120 -2.19 21.05 -8.95
CA GLU A 120 -1.12 21.61 -8.11
C GLU A 120 -0.37 20.46 -7.47
N TRP A 121 0.95 20.48 -7.52
CA TRP A 121 1.76 19.34 -7.10
C TRP A 121 3.06 19.79 -6.46
N GLU A 122 3.56 18.95 -5.57
CA GLU A 122 4.71 19.25 -4.71
C GLU A 122 5.38 17.96 -4.24
N ILE A 123 6.64 18.08 -3.80
CA ILE A 123 7.37 17.00 -3.14
C ILE A 123 7.79 17.45 -1.75
N THR A 124 7.51 16.59 -0.77
CA THR A 124 7.94 16.75 0.62
C THR A 124 9.10 15.79 0.92
N PRO A 125 10.34 16.29 1.11
CA PRO A 125 11.49 15.50 1.53
C PRO A 125 11.48 15.23 3.04
N ALA A 126 10.53 14.41 3.51
CA ALA A 126 10.45 14.06 4.93
C ALA A 126 11.77 13.42 5.44
N PRO A 127 12.23 13.72 6.67
CA PRO A 127 11.55 14.50 7.71
C PRO A 127 11.81 16.02 7.65
N PHE A 128 12.46 16.53 6.61
CA PHE A 128 12.71 17.97 6.53
C PHE A 128 11.37 18.72 6.40
N PRO A 129 11.16 19.81 7.17
CA PRO A 129 9.89 20.53 7.20
C PRO A 129 9.63 21.37 5.93
N THR A 130 10.51 21.26 4.93
CA THR A 130 10.41 21.94 3.64
C THR A 130 9.47 21.20 2.70
N VAL A 131 8.80 21.97 1.83
CA VAL A 131 8.00 21.45 0.72
C VAL A 131 8.46 22.16 -0.56
N THR A 132 8.74 21.40 -1.61
CA THR A 132 9.09 21.95 -2.93
C THR A 132 7.85 21.96 -3.80
N LYS A 133 7.27 23.15 -4.02
CA LYS A 133 6.14 23.35 -4.93
C LYS A 133 6.62 23.31 -6.38
N LEU A 134 5.99 22.47 -7.20
CA LEU A 134 6.37 22.24 -8.60
C LEU A 134 5.45 22.96 -9.59
N GLY A 135 4.54 23.80 -9.09
CA GLY A 135 3.62 24.59 -9.89
C GLY A 135 2.36 23.81 -10.27
N THR A 136 1.89 24.01 -11.51
CA THR A 136 0.72 23.32 -12.05
C THR A 136 1.15 22.33 -13.13
N LEU A 137 0.74 21.07 -12.97
CA LEU A 137 0.88 20.01 -13.95
C LEU A 137 -0.42 19.85 -14.74
N THR A 138 -0.35 19.90 -16.06
CA THR A 138 -1.48 19.58 -16.93
C THR A 138 -1.48 18.09 -17.25
N VAL A 139 -2.46 17.36 -16.71
CA VAL A 139 -2.69 15.95 -17.00
C VAL A 139 -3.67 15.84 -18.16
N LEU A 140 -3.27 15.15 -19.21
CA LEU A 140 -4.06 14.95 -20.42
C LEU A 140 -5.10 13.84 -20.23
N PRO A 141 -6.16 13.81 -21.07
CA PRO A 141 -7.11 12.70 -21.10
C PRO A 141 -6.42 11.33 -21.29
N PRO A 142 -7.03 10.24 -20.77
CA PRO A 142 -6.57 8.89 -21.04
C PRO A 142 -6.49 8.64 -22.55
N LEU A 143 -5.55 7.79 -22.98
CA LEU A 143 -5.60 7.29 -24.34
C LEU A 143 -6.90 6.51 -24.53
N ALA A 144 -7.58 6.73 -25.65
CA ALA A 144 -8.69 5.87 -26.02
C ALA A 144 -8.18 4.42 -26.03
N ALA A 145 -8.86 3.55 -25.29
CA ALA A 145 -8.58 2.13 -25.39
C ALA A 145 -8.73 1.74 -26.88
N PRO A 146 -7.82 0.94 -27.44
CA PRO A 146 -8.01 0.41 -28.79
C PRO A 146 -9.38 -0.28 -28.79
N GLY A 147 -10.32 0.30 -29.54
CA GLY A 147 -11.67 -0.23 -29.62
C GLY A 147 -11.54 -1.69 -29.99
N ARG A 148 -12.07 -2.59 -29.16
CA ARG A 148 -12.49 -3.89 -29.69
C ARG A 148 -13.44 -3.55 -30.82
N SER A 149 -12.99 -3.67 -32.06
CA SER A 149 -13.89 -3.78 -33.19
C SER A 149 -14.88 -4.85 -32.77
N ALA A 150 -16.12 -4.44 -32.51
CA ALA A 150 -17.20 -5.39 -32.44
C ALA A 150 -17.17 -6.09 -33.80
N SER A 151 -16.65 -7.31 -33.84
CA SER A 151 -16.93 -8.21 -34.95
C SER A 151 -18.45 -8.22 -35.01
N ALA A 152 -19.02 -7.57 -36.01
CA ALA A 152 -20.42 -7.66 -36.31
C ALA A 152 -20.69 -9.16 -36.48
N GLY A 153 -21.22 -9.77 -35.42
CA GLY A 153 -21.63 -11.16 -35.45
C GLY A 153 -22.69 -11.24 -36.52
N THR A 154 -22.36 -11.89 -37.63
CA THR A 154 -23.33 -12.35 -38.61
C THR A 154 -24.50 -12.97 -37.84
N PRO A 155 -25.76 -12.55 -38.04
CA PRO A 155 -26.88 -13.24 -37.42
C PRO A 155 -26.89 -14.67 -37.99
N ALA A 156 -26.40 -15.62 -37.21
CA ALA A 156 -26.60 -17.02 -37.52
C ALA A 156 -28.11 -17.25 -37.47
N LEU A 157 -28.68 -17.52 -38.64
CA LEU A 157 -30.00 -18.10 -38.84
C LEU A 157 -30.07 -19.45 -38.11
N ALA A 158 -30.14 -19.43 -36.79
CA ALA A 158 -30.50 -20.58 -35.97
C ALA A 158 -32.02 -20.75 -36.04
N ASN A 159 -32.45 -21.20 -37.21
CA ASN A 159 -33.60 -22.05 -37.47
C ASN A 159 -34.53 -22.29 -36.27
N VAL A 160 -35.60 -21.50 -36.21
CA VAL A 160 -36.99 -21.96 -36.30
C VAL A 160 -37.14 -23.49 -36.27
N ARG A 161 -37.28 -24.07 -35.07
CA ARG A 161 -37.86 -25.40 -34.75
C ARG A 161 -37.85 -25.48 -33.22
N LYS A 162 -38.96 -25.49 -32.48
CA LYS A 162 -40.24 -26.17 -32.69
C LYS A 162 -41.34 -25.42 -31.93
N SER A 163 -42.40 -25.05 -32.62
CA SER A 163 -43.70 -24.75 -32.04
C SER A 163 -44.57 -26.00 -32.17
N ALA A 164 -45.00 -26.60 -31.05
CA ALA A 164 -46.20 -27.42 -30.94
C ALA A 164 -46.56 -27.61 -29.45
N PRO A 165 -47.86 -27.76 -29.11
CA PRO A 165 -48.47 -27.10 -27.95
C PRO A 165 -48.53 -27.97 -26.69
N ALA A 166 -48.78 -27.29 -25.56
CA ALA A 166 -49.23 -27.90 -24.32
C ALA A 166 -50.58 -28.60 -24.53
N ILE A 167 -50.74 -29.83 -24.01
CA ILE A 167 -51.91 -30.38 -23.30
C ILE A 167 -51.68 -31.88 -23.03
N LEU A 168 -52.02 -32.29 -21.80
CA LEU A 168 -52.19 -33.67 -21.29
C LEU A 168 -50.93 -34.54 -21.09
N ARG A 169 -50.53 -34.69 -19.82
CA ARG A 169 -50.73 -35.96 -19.09
C ARG A 169 -50.34 -35.81 -17.61
N ALA A 170 -51.37 -35.80 -16.78
CA ALA A 170 -51.31 -36.15 -15.37
C ALA A 170 -50.91 -37.64 -15.19
N THR A 171 -50.66 -38.00 -13.92
CA THR A 171 -50.44 -39.34 -13.33
C THR A 171 -49.11 -40.05 -13.60
N GLY A 172 -48.32 -40.24 -12.52
CA GLY A 172 -47.16 -41.13 -12.51
C GLY A 172 -46.22 -41.05 -11.31
N GLY A 173 -46.40 -40.09 -10.39
CA GLY A 173 -45.49 -39.85 -9.26
C GLY A 173 -45.76 -40.66 -7.97
N ALA A 174 -46.34 -41.86 -8.05
CA ALA A 174 -46.77 -42.64 -6.87
C ALA A 174 -46.23 -44.09 -6.80
N LEU A 175 -45.22 -44.46 -7.59
CA LEU A 175 -44.70 -45.84 -7.62
C LEU A 175 -43.19 -45.99 -7.39
N LEU A 176 -42.49 -44.93 -6.99
CA LEU A 176 -41.03 -44.95 -6.79
C LEU A 176 -40.58 -45.03 -5.31
N LEU A 177 -41.50 -45.11 -4.35
CA LEU A 177 -41.17 -45.34 -2.93
C LEU A 177 -41.21 -46.82 -2.50
N VAL A 178 -41.70 -47.73 -3.35
CA VAL A 178 -41.75 -49.18 -3.04
C VAL A 178 -40.47 -49.91 -3.47
N ALA A 179 -39.73 -49.39 -4.46
CA ALA A 179 -38.51 -50.05 -4.97
C ALA A 179 -37.27 -49.84 -4.07
N LEU A 180 -37.22 -48.79 -3.25
CA LEU A 180 -36.06 -48.49 -2.41
C LEU A 180 -36.05 -49.28 -1.08
N ALA A 181 -37.20 -49.80 -0.64
CA ALA A 181 -37.32 -50.60 0.59
C ALA A 181 -36.87 -52.07 0.41
N LEU A 182 -36.88 -52.61 -0.81
CA LEU A 182 -36.50 -54.01 -1.08
C LEU A 182 -35.00 -54.23 -1.22
N VAL A 183 -34.21 -53.18 -1.48
CA VAL A 183 -32.76 -53.28 -1.64
C VAL A 183 -32.01 -53.30 -0.29
N LEU A 184 -32.66 -52.90 0.81
CA LEU A 184 -32.05 -52.86 2.14
C LEU A 184 -32.30 -54.12 3.00
N MET A 185 -33.10 -55.09 2.53
CA MET A 185 -33.53 -56.25 3.34
C MET A 185 -33.11 -57.65 2.83
N GLY A 186 -32.31 -57.77 1.77
CA GLY A 186 -31.69 -59.05 1.37
C GLY A 186 -30.16 -58.95 1.39
N GLY A 187 -29.51 -59.12 2.54
CA GLY A 187 -29.08 -60.45 2.98
C GLY A 187 -27.76 -60.84 2.31
N ARG A 188 -26.61 -60.43 2.86
CA ARG A 188 -25.74 -61.27 3.71
C ARG A 188 -25.48 -62.67 3.11
N GLY A 189 -24.23 -62.91 2.67
CA GLY A 189 -23.69 -64.26 2.52
C GLY A 189 -22.55 -64.39 1.52
N ALA A 190 -21.31 -64.10 1.93
CA ALA A 190 -20.13 -64.69 1.28
C ALA A 190 -19.99 -66.14 1.75
N PRO A 191 -19.49 -67.06 0.90
CA PRO A 191 -18.13 -67.55 1.15
C PRO A 191 -17.29 -67.83 -0.11
N ALA A 192 -15.96 -67.74 0.05
CA ALA A 192 -14.94 -68.26 -0.86
C ALA A 192 -14.62 -69.75 -0.52
N PRO A 193 -13.59 -70.41 -1.12
CA PRO A 193 -13.28 -70.69 -2.53
C PRO A 193 -13.05 -72.22 -2.77
N ALA A 194 -13.00 -72.71 -4.02
CA ALA A 194 -12.39 -74.03 -4.31
C ALA A 194 -11.87 -74.23 -5.75
N ARG A 195 -10.53 -74.26 -5.86
CA ARG A 195 -9.66 -75.20 -6.60
C ARG A 195 -10.23 -75.87 -7.87
N ARG A 196 -9.83 -75.38 -9.06
CA ARG A 196 -9.96 -76.10 -10.34
C ARG A 196 -8.89 -77.18 -10.46
N LEU A 197 -9.31 -78.44 -10.52
CA LEU A 197 -8.54 -79.54 -11.13
C LEU A 197 -8.97 -79.65 -12.60
N ARG A 198 -7.99 -79.77 -13.50
CA ARG A 198 -8.14 -79.97 -14.95
C ARG A 198 -7.81 -81.45 -15.27
N PRO A 199 -8.07 -81.95 -16.50
CA PRO A 199 -9.02 -83.04 -16.73
C PRO A 199 -8.37 -84.38 -17.06
N VAL A 200 -9.21 -85.41 -16.95
CA VAL A 200 -9.01 -86.79 -17.40
C VAL A 200 -8.76 -86.88 -18.91
N ARG A 201 -7.82 -87.74 -19.33
CA ARG A 201 -7.68 -88.24 -20.71
C ARG A 201 -8.15 -89.71 -20.80
N PRO A 202 -8.58 -90.17 -21.98
CA PRO A 202 -9.46 -91.33 -22.15
C PRO A 202 -8.73 -92.62 -22.51
N ARG A 203 -9.44 -93.75 -22.35
CA ARG A 203 -9.58 -94.79 -23.37
C ARG A 203 -11.02 -95.29 -23.35
#